data_AF-A0A1Q8AFJ3-F1
#
_entry.id   AF-A0A1Q8AFJ3-F1
#
_cell.length_a   1.000
_cell.length_b   1.000
_cell.length_c   1.000
_cell.angle_alpha   90.00
_cell.angle_beta   90.00
_cell.angle_gamma   90.00
#
_symmetry.space_group_name_H-M   'P 1'
#
loop_
_entity.id
_entity.type
_entity.pdbx_description
1 polymer ?
#
loop_
_entity_poly.entity_id
_entity_poly.type
_entity_poly.pdbx_seq_one_letter_code
_entity_poly.pdbx_strand_id
1 'polypeptide(L)' 'MTNKAKETARRGYETALKQNDYWLRRLETVHMLGRDPGEIVTRNERIDAVTPQILQDVFKRYFPSDRSTVVTLVPAAAAP' A
#
# COMPACT_ATOMS: atom_id res chain seq x y z
N MET A 1 -3.08 -4.11 -16.89
CA MET A 1 -2.93 -3.08 -15.83
C MET A 1 -1.99 -3.54 -14.71
N THR A 2 -2.05 -4.80 -14.28
CA THR A 2 -1.22 -5.35 -13.19
C THR A 2 0.29 -5.21 -13.43
N ASN A 3 0.79 -5.45 -14.65
CA ASN A 3 2.23 -5.35 -14.95
C ASN A 3 2.79 -3.93 -14.76
N LYS A 4 2.05 -2.89 -15.17
CA LYS A 4 2.46 -1.50 -14.98
C LYS A 4 2.54 -1.15 -13.50
N ALA A 5 1.53 -1.54 -12.72
CA ALA A 5 1.51 -1.31 -11.28
C ALA A 5 2.66 -2.02 -10.55
N LYS A 6 2.95 -3.28 -10.92
CA LYS A 6 4.10 -4.03 -10.40
C LYS A 6 5.42 -3.34 -10.71
N GLU A 7 5.61 -2.88 -11.94
CA GLU A 7 6.82 -2.19 -12.35
C GLU A 7 7.00 -0.87 -11.60
N THR A 8 5.95 -0.06 -11.47
CA THR A 8 6.00 1.17 -10.65
C THR A 8 6.36 0.86 -9.19
N ALA A 9 5.79 -0.19 -8.60
CA ALA A 9 6.10 -0.59 -7.23
C ALA A 9 7.57 -1.05 -7.09
N ARG A 10 8.10 -1.79 -8.08
CA ARG A 10 9.49 -2.23 -8.11
C ARG A 10 10.46 -1.05 -8.17
N ARG A 11 10.26 -0.13 -9.12
CA ARG A 11 11.09 1.08 -9.25
C ARG A 11 11.04 1.98 -8.03
N GLY A 12 9.86 2.12 -7.43
CA GLY A 12 9.70 2.84 -6.16
C GLY A 12 10.51 2.19 -5.04
N TYR A 13 10.51 0.85 -4.97
CA TYR A 13 11.29 0.14 -3.96
C TYR A 13 12.81 0.23 -4.19
N GLU A 14 13.29 0.09 -5.43
CA GLU A 14 14.71 0.29 -5.79
C GLU A 14 15.23 1.65 -5.34
N THR A 15 14.40 2.70 -5.50
CA THR A 15 14.74 4.05 -5.06
C THR A 15 14.69 4.16 -3.54
N ALA A 16 13.66 3.61 -2.91
CA ALA A 16 13.47 3.68 -1.46
C ALA A 16 14.60 3.01 -0.68
N LEU A 17 15.17 1.90 -1.19
CA LEU A 17 16.33 1.24 -0.57
C LEU A 17 17.56 2.14 -0.42
N LYS A 18 17.63 3.24 -1.18
CA LYS A 18 18.72 4.22 -1.11
C LYS A 18 18.45 5.37 -0.14
N GLN A 19 17.28 5.39 0.51
CA GLN A 19 16.82 6.51 1.34
C GLN A 19 16.82 6.13 2.82
N ASN A 20 17.53 6.90 3.67
CA ASN A 20 17.58 6.66 5.12
C ASN A 20 16.18 6.69 5.76
N ASP A 21 15.38 7.64 5.31
CA ASP A 21 13.97 7.84 5.70
C ASP A 21 13.09 6.61 5.47
N TYR A 22 13.41 5.80 4.46
CA TYR A 22 12.71 4.55 4.21
C TYR A 22 13.09 3.49 5.25
N TRP A 23 14.39 3.34 5.51
CA TRP A 23 14.90 2.38 6.48
C TRP A 23 14.37 2.65 7.88
N LEU A 24 14.43 3.91 8.34
CA LEU A 24 13.95 4.28 9.67
C LEU A 24 12.47 3.93 9.85
N ARG A 25 11.62 4.34 8.90
CA ARG A 25 10.17 4.04 8.93
C ARG A 25 9.88 2.54 8.88
N ARG A 26 10.64 1.75 8.10
CA ARG A 26 10.44 0.30 8.01
C ARG A 26 10.87 -0.43 9.27
N LEU A 27 12.01 -0.06 9.85
CA LEU A 27 12.47 -0.62 11.12
C LEU A 27 11.51 -0.30 12.27
N GLU A 28 11.02 0.94 12.33
CA GLU A 28 9.96 1.35 13.27
C GLU A 28 8.71 0.49 13.09
N THR A 29 8.20 0.36 11.85
CA THR A 29 7.00 -0.45 11.57
C THR A 29 7.18 -1.91 11.98
N VAL A 30 8.34 -2.50 11.66
CA VAL A 30 8.67 -3.89 12.00
C VAL A 30 8.67 -4.07 13.51
N HIS A 31 9.30 -3.15 14.24
CA HIS A 31 9.33 -3.18 15.70
C HIS A 31 7.93 -3.02 16.30
N MET A 32 7.18 -1.99 15.89
CA MET A 32 5.86 -1.68 16.44
C MET A 32 4.83 -2.79 16.20
N LEU A 33 4.91 -3.48 15.06
CA LEU A 33 3.95 -4.52 14.68
C LEU A 33 4.46 -5.94 14.96
N GLY A 34 5.64 -6.09 15.59
CA GLY A 34 6.23 -7.39 15.89
C GLY A 34 6.48 -8.26 14.66
N ARG A 35 6.88 -7.65 13.53
CA ARG A 35 7.13 -8.36 12.26
C ARG A 35 8.56 -8.86 12.16
N ASP A 36 8.81 -9.75 11.20
CA ASP A 36 10.15 -10.15 10.83
C ASP A 36 10.87 -9.00 10.07
N PRO A 37 12.03 -8.51 10.55
CA PRO A 37 12.83 -7.51 9.82
C PRO A 37 13.28 -7.98 8.43
N GLY A 38 13.46 -9.29 8.23
CA GLY A 38 13.81 -9.88 6.92
C GLY A 38 12.80 -9.56 5.83
N GLU A 39 11.55 -9.28 6.21
CA GLU A 39 10.52 -8.82 5.29
C GLU A 39 10.88 -7.52 4.57
N ILE A 40 11.76 -6.66 5.11
CA ILE A 40 12.08 -5.39 4.46
C ILE A 40 12.72 -5.65 3.10
N VAL A 41 13.62 -6.64 3.01
CA VAL A 41 14.41 -6.92 1.81
C VAL A 41 13.69 -7.80 0.79
N THR A 42 12.71 -8.61 1.21
CA THR A 42 11.94 -9.54 0.34
C THR A 42 10.74 -8.89 -0.37
N ARG A 43 10.66 -7.55 -0.40
CA ARG A 43 9.50 -6.85 -0.99
C ARG A 43 9.28 -7.17 -2.47
N ASN A 44 10.34 -7.43 -3.25
CA ASN A 44 10.21 -7.79 -4.67
C ASN A 44 9.45 -9.11 -4.87
N GLU A 45 9.73 -10.13 -4.05
CA GLU A 45 9.03 -11.42 -4.10
C GLU A 45 7.52 -11.24 -3.87
N ARG A 46 7.14 -10.37 -2.93
CA ARG A 46 5.74 -10.04 -2.66
C ARG A 46 5.07 -9.29 -3.80
N ILE A 47 5.81 -8.42 -4.51
CA ILE A 47 5.29 -7.75 -5.72
C ILE A 47 5.03 -8.77 -6.82
N ASP A 48 5.94 -9.72 -7.00
CA ASP A 48 5.83 -10.75 -8.03
C ASP A 48 4.69 -11.72 -7.74
N ALA A 49 4.46 -12.05 -6.46
CA ALA A 49 3.38 -12.91 -6.00
C ALA A 49 1.96 -12.34 -6.24
N VAL A 50 1.79 -11.04 -6.55
CA VAL A 50 0.46 -10.46 -6.81
C VAL A 50 -0.13 -11.03 -8.10
N THR A 51 -1.27 -11.70 -8.01
CA THR A 51 -2.01 -12.21 -9.18
C THR A 51 -3.34 -11.45 -9.36
N PRO A 52 -3.93 -11.45 -10.58
CA PRO A 52 -5.26 -10.90 -10.79
C PRO A 52 -6.33 -11.51 -9.86
N GLN A 53 -6.20 -12.81 -9.55
CA GLN A 53 -7.13 -13.49 -8.66
C GLN A 53 -7.04 -12.97 -7.22
N ILE A 54 -5.82 -12.84 -6.67
CA ILE A 54 -5.61 -12.27 -5.34
C ILE A 54 -6.19 -10.85 -5.26
N LEU A 55 -6.03 -10.04 -6.32
CA LEU A 55 -6.63 -8.70 -6.37
C LEU A 55 -8.16 -8.76 -6.33
N GLN A 56 -8.78 -9.66 -7.09
CA GLN A 56 -10.23 -9.83 -7.09
C GLN A 56 -10.74 -10.28 -5.71
N ASP A 57 -10.05 -11.22 -5.08
CA ASP A 57 -10.44 -11.77 -3.77
C ASP A 57 -10.29 -10.73 -2.65
N VAL A 58 -9.18 -9.98 -2.66
CA VAL A 58 -8.95 -8.86 -1.72
C VAL A 58 -9.99 -7.76 -1.91
N PHE A 59 -10.35 -7.43 -3.16
CA PHE A 59 -11.38 -6.44 -3.44
C PHE A 59 -12.73 -6.83 -2.83
N LYS A 60 -13.18 -8.06 -3.10
CA LYS A 60 -14.43 -8.60 -2.53
C LYS A 60 -14.43 -8.60 -1.00
N ARG A 61 -13.28 -8.85 -0.38
CA ARG A 61 -13.14 -8.93 1.09
C ARG A 61 -13.17 -7.57 1.77
N TYR A 62 -12.47 -6.58 1.22
CA TYR A 62 -12.22 -5.31 1.92
C TYR A 62 -13.05 -4.13 1.39
N PHE A 63 -13.68 -4.27 0.23
CA PHE A 63 -14.55 -3.24 -0.36
C PHE A 63 -15.99 -3.73 -0.58
N PRO A 64 -16.67 -4.33 0.42
CA PRO A 64 -18.07 -4.67 0.26
C PRO A 64 -18.93 -3.40 0.34
N SER A 65 -20.01 -3.34 -0.44
CA SER A 65 -20.83 -2.13 -0.58
C SER A 65 -21.54 -1.72 0.70
N ASP A 66 -21.88 -2.70 1.55
CA ASP A 66 -22.52 -2.53 2.86
C ASP A 66 -21.58 -1.93 3.93
N ARG A 67 -20.27 -1.93 3.67
CA ARG A 67 -19.24 -1.34 4.54
C ARG A 67 -18.54 -0.18 3.83
N SER A 68 -19.33 0.75 3.28
CA SER A 68 -18.84 1.97 2.66
C SER A 68 -19.38 3.21 3.37
N THR A 69 -18.54 4.23 3.54
CA THR A 69 -18.93 5.55 4.04
C THR A 69 -18.46 6.58 3.03
N VAL A 70 -19.40 7.32 2.44
CA VAL A 70 -19.10 8.40 1.50
C VAL A 70 -19.23 9.72 2.25
N VAL A 71 -18.15 10.49 2.27
CA VAL A 71 -18.10 11.82 2.87
C VAL A 71 -17.71 12.82 1.79
N THR A 72 -18.56 13.83 1.58
CA THR A 72 -18.33 14.87 0.59
C THR A 72 -18.20 16.21 1.29
N LEU A 73 -17.06 16.88 1.10
CA LEU A 73 -16.88 18.26 1.53
C LEU A 73 -17.55 19.18 0.49
N VAL A 74 -18.44 20.06 0.96
CA VAL A 74 -19.07 21.09 0.13
C VAL A 74 -18.50 22.47 0.49
N PRO A 75 -18.51 23.44 -0.44
CA PRO A 75 -18.12 24.81 -0.13
C PRO A 75 -18.90 25.37 1.06
N ALA A 76 -18.28 26.27 1.82
CA ALA A 76 -18.97 26.97 2.90
C ALA A 76 -20.15 27.79 2.34
N ALA A 77 -21.26 27.84 3.08
CA ALA A 77 -22.38 28.70 2.72
C ALA A 77 -21.91 30.16 2.63
N ALA A 78 -22.29 30.86 1.56
CA ALA A 78 -21.98 32.29 1.43
C ALA A 78 -22.57 33.05 2.63
N ALA A 79 -21.74 33.90 3.26
CA ALA A 79 -22.22 34.79 4.32
C ALA A 79 -23.29 35.75 3.75
N PRO A 80 -24.37 36.05 4.50
CA PRO A 80 -25.41 36.99 4.07
C PRO A 80 -24.87 38.40 3.85
#